data_AF-A0A0B2V4F8-F1
#
_entry.id   AF-A0A0B2V4F8-F1
#
_cell.length_a   1.000
_cell.length_b   1.000
_cell.length_c   1.000
_cell.angle_alpha   90.00
_cell.angle_beta   90.00
_cell.angle_gamma   90.00
#
_symmetry.space_group_name_H-M   'P 1'
#
loop_
_entity.id
_entity.type
_entity.pdbx_description
1 polymer ?
#
loop_
_entity_poly.entity_id
_entity_poly.type
_entity_poly.pdbx_seq_one_letter_code
_entity_poly.pdbx_strand_id
1 'polypeptide(L)'
;MQTVNAKPNAHVADSQLNGSMIVAHEGDLQWELLTVAKRQAPNPCANVVVGWLSWNSWSTCTQTCGACGTQVRTRTCLTPIPECKCPGNTSETTICGETVCVYPMPMCCGGRTLGSQNGRFVCV
;
A
#
# COMPACT_ATOMS: atom_id res chain seq x y z
N MET A 1 55.56 -41.95 17.53
CA MET A 1 54.99 -41.56 18.84
C MET A 1 54.24 -40.27 18.59
N GLN A 2 52.94 -40.28 18.36
CA GLN A 2 51.84 -40.02 19.31
C GLN A 2 50.74 -39.42 18.39
N THR A 3 49.44 -39.60 18.50
CA THR A 3 48.52 -40.39 19.33
C THR A 3 47.18 -40.20 18.65
N VAL A 4 46.39 -41.27 18.60
CA VAL A 4 44.97 -41.26 18.23
C VAL A 4 44.19 -40.28 19.11
N ASN A 5 43.24 -39.53 18.52
CA ASN A 5 42.07 -39.03 19.24
C ASN A 5 40.88 -38.97 18.27
N ALA A 6 39.88 -39.79 18.56
CA ALA A 6 38.62 -39.91 17.85
C ALA A 6 37.63 -38.80 18.26
N LYS A 7 36.75 -38.40 17.34
CA LYS A 7 35.40 -37.88 17.66
C LYS A 7 34.45 -38.15 16.48
N PRO A 8 33.13 -38.22 16.73
CA PRO A 8 32.39 -39.45 16.50
C PRO A 8 31.44 -39.32 15.31
N ASN A 9 31.00 -40.49 14.87
CA ASN A 9 29.90 -40.77 13.97
C ASN A 9 28.79 -39.71 13.88
N ALA A 10 28.47 -39.33 12.65
CA ALA A 10 27.10 -39.09 12.23
C ALA A 10 26.90 -39.68 10.83
N HIS A 11 26.49 -40.96 10.79
CA HIS A 11 25.51 -41.40 9.79
C HIS A 11 24.17 -40.76 10.22
N VAL A 12 23.39 -40.12 9.35
CA VAL A 12 22.53 -40.75 8.35
C VAL A 12 22.40 -39.83 7.12
N ALA A 13 22.45 -40.45 5.95
CA ALA A 13 22.14 -39.86 4.65
C ALA A 13 20.63 -39.99 4.35
N ASP A 14 20.06 -39.00 3.66
CA ASP A 14 19.03 -39.18 2.61
C ASP A 14 18.97 -37.84 1.83
N SER A 15 19.52 -37.71 0.62
CA SER A 15 18.85 -37.91 -0.68
C SER A 15 17.53 -37.09 -0.77
N GLN A 16 17.28 -36.17 -1.70
CA GLN A 16 17.81 -35.86 -3.03
C GLN A 16 17.53 -34.37 -3.31
N LEU A 17 18.40 -33.67 -4.03
CA LEU A 17 18.05 -32.75 -5.14
C LEU A 17 19.35 -32.39 -5.89
N ASN A 18 19.65 -33.25 -6.88
CA ASN A 18 20.21 -32.96 -8.20
C ASN A 18 21.32 -31.88 -8.34
N GLY A 19 22.56 -32.36 -8.56
CA GLY A 19 23.56 -31.68 -9.41
C GLY A 19 24.34 -30.51 -8.80
N SER A 20 25.29 -30.80 -7.90
CA SER A 20 26.33 -29.82 -7.54
C SER A 20 27.43 -29.86 -8.60
N MET A 21 27.51 -28.84 -9.45
CA MET A 21 28.69 -28.60 -10.29
C MET A 21 29.73 -27.90 -9.42
N ILE A 22 30.82 -28.61 -9.13
CA ILE A 22 32.01 -28.05 -8.50
C ILE A 22 32.58 -26.97 -9.42
N VAL A 23 32.50 -25.69 -9.02
CA VAL A 23 33.34 -24.65 -9.62
C VAL A 23 34.56 -24.47 -8.73
N ALA A 24 35.70 -24.98 -9.21
CA ALA A 24 36.99 -24.61 -8.69
C ALA A 24 37.29 -23.18 -9.16
N HIS A 25 37.57 -22.27 -8.24
CA HIS A 25 38.17 -20.98 -8.58
C HIS A 25 39.41 -20.77 -7.71
N GLU A 26 40.57 -20.88 -8.37
CA GLU A 26 41.82 -20.32 -7.88
C GLU A 26 41.74 -18.79 -7.97
N GLY A 27 42.19 -18.13 -6.90
CA GLY A 27 42.62 -16.74 -6.81
C GLY A 27 41.93 -15.69 -7.69
N ASP A 28 41.11 -14.83 -7.07
CA ASP A 28 41.29 -13.39 -7.22
C ASP A 28 40.50 -12.62 -6.15
N LEU A 29 41.20 -11.73 -5.45
CA LEU A 29 40.65 -10.84 -4.43
C LEU A 29 39.92 -9.68 -5.12
N GLN A 30 38.65 -9.84 -5.46
CA GLN A 30 37.79 -8.71 -5.85
C GLN A 30 36.60 -8.59 -4.89
N TRP A 31 36.65 -7.57 -4.04
CA TRP A 31 35.60 -7.16 -3.10
C TRP A 31 34.44 -6.43 -3.79
N GLU A 32 33.98 -6.93 -4.94
CA GLU A 32 32.70 -6.49 -5.50
C GLU A 32 31.68 -7.60 -5.31
N LEU A 33 30.65 -7.29 -4.51
CA LEU A 33 29.48 -8.12 -4.34
C LEU A 33 28.75 -8.21 -5.70
N LEU A 34 29.19 -9.11 -6.58
CA LEU A 34 28.35 -9.64 -7.65
C LEU A 34 27.17 -10.29 -6.94
N THR A 35 26.13 -9.49 -6.79
CA THR A 35 25.01 -9.80 -5.92
C THR A 35 24.37 -11.02 -6.55
N VAL A 36 24.41 -12.16 -5.85
CA VAL A 36 23.41 -13.21 -6.07
C VAL A 36 22.09 -12.46 -6.16
N ALA A 37 21.47 -12.46 -7.35
CA ALA A 37 20.24 -11.69 -7.58
C ALA A 37 19.33 -11.98 -6.39
N LYS A 38 18.98 -10.94 -5.62
CA LYS A 38 18.11 -11.08 -4.46
C LYS A 38 16.88 -11.79 -4.99
N ARG A 39 16.72 -13.08 -4.70
CA ARG A 39 15.51 -13.80 -5.05
C ARG A 39 14.44 -13.25 -4.12
N GLN A 40 13.77 -12.16 -4.54
CA GLN A 40 12.56 -11.71 -3.88
C GLN A 40 11.60 -12.91 -3.86
N ALA A 41 11.10 -13.26 -2.68
CA ALA A 41 10.02 -14.22 -2.57
C ALA A 41 8.87 -13.76 -3.48
N PRO A 42 8.18 -14.68 -4.17
CA PRO A 42 7.05 -14.31 -5.03
C PRO A 42 6.01 -13.53 -4.23
N ASN A 43 5.50 -12.43 -4.80
CA ASN A 43 4.46 -11.62 -4.18
C ASN A 43 3.22 -12.51 -3.90
N PRO A 44 2.80 -12.68 -2.63
CA PRO A 44 1.65 -13.53 -2.30
C PRO A 44 0.35 -13.05 -2.93
N CYS A 45 0.30 -11.79 -3.37
CA CYS A 45 -0.88 -11.17 -3.97
C CYS A 45 -0.92 -11.21 -5.50
N ALA A 46 0.08 -11.80 -6.17
CA ALA A 46 0.19 -11.75 -7.63
C ALA A 46 -1.01 -12.42 -8.35
N ASN A 47 -1.60 -13.44 -7.73
CA ASN A 47 -2.64 -14.28 -8.33
C ASN A 47 -3.95 -14.24 -7.53
N VAL A 48 -4.13 -13.21 -6.70
CA VAL A 48 -5.27 -13.10 -5.79
C VAL A 48 -6.32 -12.18 -6.40
N VAL A 49 -7.55 -12.68 -6.47
CA VAL A 49 -8.70 -11.84 -6.86
C VAL A 49 -9.06 -10.95 -5.68
N VAL A 50 -8.90 -9.63 -5.87
CA VAL A 50 -9.31 -8.59 -4.92
C VAL A 50 -10.32 -7.67 -5.59
N GLY A 51 -11.25 -7.14 -4.80
CA GLY A 51 -12.31 -6.28 -5.33
C GLY A 51 -12.76 -5.24 -4.32
N TRP A 52 -13.12 -4.06 -4.80
CA TRP A 52 -13.76 -3.05 -3.97
C TRP A 52 -15.22 -3.39 -3.75
N LEU A 53 -15.68 -3.30 -2.50
CA LEU A 53 -17.10 -3.10 -2.24
C LEU A 53 -17.51 -1.71 -2.69
N SER A 54 -18.82 -1.52 -2.84
CA SER A 54 -19.40 -0.20 -3.08
C SER A 54 -18.92 0.80 -2.03
N TRP A 55 -18.77 2.05 -2.47
CA TRP A 55 -18.55 3.15 -1.53
C TRP A 55 -19.69 3.24 -0.53
N ASN A 56 -19.34 3.50 0.72
CA ASN A 56 -20.30 3.96 1.70
C ASN A 56 -20.82 5.35 1.31
N SER A 57 -21.95 5.72 1.90
CA SER A 57 -22.46 7.09 1.83
C SER A 57 -21.42 8.08 2.32
N TRP A 58 -21.44 9.28 1.75
CA TRP A 58 -20.67 10.40 2.28
C TRP A 58 -21.06 10.66 3.74
N SER A 59 -20.07 10.99 4.57
CA SER A 59 -20.31 11.50 5.91
C SER A 59 -21.11 12.80 5.84
N THR A 60 -21.69 13.19 6.97
CA THR A 60 -22.20 14.55 7.12
C THR A 60 -21.09 15.55 6.82
N CYS A 61 -21.45 16.61 6.10
CA CYS A 61 -20.54 17.70 5.82
C CYS A 61 -20.17 18.42 7.10
N THR A 62 -18.88 18.69 7.32
CA THR A 62 -18.41 19.38 8.53
C THR A 62 -18.94 20.82 8.63
N GLN A 63 -19.21 21.48 7.50
CA GLN A 63 -19.82 22.80 7.43
C GLN A 63 -20.78 22.90 6.25
N THR A 64 -21.99 23.41 6.47
CA THR A 64 -23.04 23.42 5.43
C THR A 64 -22.98 24.62 4.48
N CYS A 65 -22.07 25.57 4.71
CA CYS A 65 -21.94 26.77 3.89
C CYS A 65 -20.47 27.16 3.61
N GLY A 66 -20.31 28.09 2.67
CA GLY A 66 -19.06 28.73 2.28
C GLY A 66 -18.09 27.84 1.52
N ALA A 67 -18.50 26.64 1.14
CA ALA A 67 -17.60 25.58 0.67
C ALA A 67 -16.41 25.38 1.64
N CYS A 68 -16.66 25.58 2.94
CA CYS A 68 -15.68 25.43 4.01
C CYS A 68 -15.67 23.99 4.56
N GLY A 69 -16.71 23.22 4.24
CA GLY A 69 -16.92 21.88 4.77
C GLY A 69 -16.18 20.82 3.98
N THR A 70 -15.90 19.72 4.65
CA THR A 70 -15.42 18.49 4.04
C THR A 70 -16.32 17.34 4.45
N GLN A 71 -16.43 16.37 3.57
CA GLN A 71 -17.09 15.10 3.82
C GLN A 71 -16.20 13.96 3.34
N VAL A 72 -16.32 12.83 4.00
CA VAL A 72 -15.48 11.66 3.77
C VAL A 72 -16.37 10.47 3.46
N ARG A 73 -15.99 9.66 2.48
CA ARG A 73 -16.56 8.34 2.27
C ARG A 73 -15.47 7.29 2.29
N THR A 74 -15.84 6.07 2.63
CA THR A 74 -14.94 4.93 2.69
C THR A 74 -15.49 3.76 1.91
N ARG A 75 -14.62 2.86 1.50
CA ARG A 75 -14.98 1.57 0.90
C ARG A 75 -14.08 0.49 1.46
N THR A 76 -14.61 -0.73 1.46
CA THR A 76 -13.89 -1.90 1.96
C THR A 76 -13.31 -2.68 0.79
N CYS A 77 -12.04 -3.08 0.90
CA CYS A 77 -11.44 -4.02 -0.02
C CYS A 77 -11.80 -5.45 0.41
N LEU A 78 -12.48 -6.17 -0.46
CA LEU A 78 -12.72 -7.59 -0.31
C LEU A 78 -11.51 -8.35 -0.86
N THR A 79 -10.83 -9.07 0.03
CA THR A 79 -9.66 -9.89 -0.29
C THR A 79 -9.70 -11.18 0.51
N PRO A 80 -9.35 -12.33 -0.09
CA PRO A 80 -9.22 -13.58 0.66
C PRO A 80 -7.93 -13.61 1.51
N ILE A 81 -6.97 -12.72 1.24
CA ILE A 81 -5.67 -12.65 1.92
C ILE A 81 -5.50 -11.28 2.59
N PRO A 82 -5.30 -11.19 3.93
CA PRO A 82 -5.25 -9.93 4.67
C PRO A 82 -4.17 -8.93 4.21
N GLU A 83 -3.01 -9.43 3.79
CA GLU A 83 -1.88 -8.65 3.29
C GLU A 83 -2.11 -8.07 1.90
N CYS A 84 -3.06 -8.63 1.14
CA CYS A 84 -3.39 -8.13 -0.20
C CYS A 84 -4.33 -6.93 -0.13
N LYS A 85 -4.05 -5.91 -0.96
CA LYS A 85 -4.80 -4.65 -1.00
C LYS A 85 -5.35 -4.41 -2.39
N CYS A 86 -6.54 -3.84 -2.43
CA CYS A 86 -7.13 -3.37 -3.67
C CYS A 86 -6.38 -2.12 -4.15
N PRO A 87 -6.21 -1.94 -5.47
CA PRO A 87 -5.56 -0.76 -6.00
C PRO A 87 -6.39 0.50 -5.72
N GLY A 88 -5.70 1.57 -5.28
CA GLY A 88 -6.29 2.87 -4.97
C GLY A 88 -6.65 3.05 -3.49
N ASN A 89 -7.34 4.15 -3.20
CA ASN A 89 -7.59 4.59 -1.82
C ASN A 89 -8.80 3.89 -1.19
N THR A 90 -8.72 3.64 0.12
CA THR A 90 -9.82 3.14 0.97
C THR A 90 -10.79 4.24 1.40
N SER A 91 -10.32 5.49 1.37
CA SER A 91 -11.08 6.68 1.72
C SER A 91 -10.98 7.75 0.65
N GLU A 92 -12.00 8.59 0.59
CA GLU A 92 -12.04 9.76 -0.28
C GLU A 92 -12.61 10.92 0.52
N THR A 93 -12.01 12.10 0.36
CA THR A 93 -12.43 13.34 0.99
C THR A 93 -12.76 14.34 -0.09
N THR A 94 -13.90 15.01 0.04
CA THR A 94 -14.30 16.08 -0.88
C THR A 94 -14.85 17.27 -0.11
N ILE A 95 -14.90 18.41 -0.78
CA ILE A 95 -15.48 19.65 -0.27
C ILE A 95 -17.00 19.58 -0.38
N CYS A 96 -17.68 20.20 0.56
CA CYS A 96 -19.13 20.25 0.61
C CYS A 96 -19.62 21.56 1.24
N GLY A 97 -20.94 21.75 1.28
CA GLY A 97 -21.52 22.99 1.80
C GLY A 97 -21.29 24.18 0.89
N GLU A 98 -21.45 24.01 -0.42
CA GLU A 98 -21.16 25.04 -1.43
C GLU A 98 -22.06 26.28 -1.35
N THR A 99 -23.13 26.24 -0.57
CA THR A 99 -24.04 27.37 -0.41
C THR A 99 -23.33 28.50 0.32
N VAL A 100 -23.55 29.75 -0.08
CA VAL A 100 -22.87 30.90 0.54
C VAL A 100 -23.24 31.03 2.03
N CYS A 101 -22.24 31.27 2.88
CA CYS A 101 -22.51 31.61 4.28
C CYS A 101 -23.04 33.05 4.40
N VAL A 102 -23.88 33.27 5.41
CA VAL A 102 -24.31 34.62 5.80
C VAL A 102 -23.47 35.12 6.98
N TYR A 103 -23.48 36.43 7.19
CA TYR A 103 -22.85 37.07 8.35
C TYR A 103 -23.23 36.33 9.65
N PRO A 104 -22.27 36.09 10.58
CA PRO A 104 -20.93 36.68 10.68
C PRO A 104 -19.80 35.89 10.00
N MET A 105 -20.09 34.78 9.31
CA MET A 105 -19.05 33.99 8.66
C MET A 105 -18.67 34.56 7.28
N PRO A 106 -17.42 34.37 6.82
CA PRO A 106 -17.04 34.69 5.44
C PRO A 106 -17.94 33.96 4.44
N MET A 107 -18.34 34.65 3.38
CA MET A 107 -19.26 34.12 2.37
C MET A 107 -18.76 32.81 1.73
N CYS A 108 -17.46 32.76 1.41
CA CYS A 108 -16.78 31.62 0.83
C CYS A 108 -15.39 31.43 1.46
N CYS A 109 -14.95 30.18 1.59
CA CYS A 109 -13.67 29.77 2.16
C CYS A 109 -12.64 29.39 1.09
N GLY A 110 -11.36 29.43 1.49
CA GLY A 110 -10.27 28.86 0.69
C GLY A 110 -10.04 29.54 -0.66
N GLY A 111 -10.31 30.85 -0.75
CA GLY A 111 -10.13 31.62 -1.98
C GLY A 111 -11.22 31.40 -3.04
N ARG A 112 -12.29 30.67 -2.70
CA ARG A 112 -13.47 30.53 -3.58
C ARG A 112 -14.19 31.84 -3.76
N THR A 113 -14.82 31.97 -4.92
CA THR A 113 -15.53 33.18 -5.34
C THR A 113 -17.03 32.95 -5.36
N LEU A 114 -17.79 34.04 -5.32
CA LEU A 114 -19.24 33.99 -5.41
C LEU A 114 -19.66 33.69 -6.85
N GLY A 115 -20.26 32.54 -7.08
CA GLY A 115 -20.84 32.12 -8.35
C GLY A 115 -22.35 31.90 -8.26
N SER A 116 -22.97 31.60 -9.39
CA SER A 116 -24.37 31.20 -9.48
C SER A 116 -24.49 29.87 -10.20
N GLN A 117 -25.08 28.87 -9.54
CA GLN A 117 -25.43 27.57 -10.14
C GLN A 117 -26.92 27.29 -9.89
N ASN A 118 -27.64 26.92 -10.95
CA ASN A 118 -29.08 26.61 -10.90
C ASN A 118 -29.93 27.71 -10.21
N GLY A 119 -29.59 28.98 -10.42
CA GLY A 119 -30.30 30.12 -9.85
C GLY A 119 -30.03 30.39 -8.37
N ARG A 120 -29.04 29.71 -7.76
CA ARG A 120 -28.60 29.90 -6.38
C ARG A 120 -27.16 30.38 -6.33
N PHE A 121 -26.88 31.30 -5.41
CA PHE A 121 -25.52 31.70 -5.10
C PHE A 121 -24.76 30.58 -4.37
N VAL A 122 -23.60 30.23 -4.91
CA VAL A 122 -22.72 29.18 -4.39
C VAL A 122 -21.26 29.63 -4.45
N CYS A 123 -20.40 28.98 -3.70
CA CYS A 123 -18.96 29.21 -3.69
C CYS A 123 -18.28 28.32 -4.72
N VAL A 124 -17.68 28.92 -5.74
CA VAL A 124 -16.98 28.24 -6.85
C VAL A 124 -15.49 28.55 -6.84
#